data_AF-A0A927ZZ11-F1
#
_entry.id   AF-A0A927ZZ11-F1
#
_cell.length_a   1.000
_cell.length_b   1.000
_cell.length_c   1.000
_cell.angle_alpha   90.00
_cell.angle_beta   90.00
_cell.angle_gamma   90.00
#
_symmetry.space_group_name_H-M   'P 1'
#
loop_
_entity.id
_entity.type
_entity.pdbx_description
1 polymer ?
#
loop_
_entity_poly.entity_id
_entity_poly.type
_entity_poly.pdbx_seq_one_letter_code
_entity_poly.pdbx_strand_id
1 'polypeptide(L)'
;MINNSPENIILKEIEELKKENSKLKIELEAFKLTQGSTLTIEQFFVKKYLEEYTEILNKRVRQIDNDIDALKVEYDNLALEVEQVQDIATMNAQYQEELNKLELIKRANDTKLNELKAKYTAIKSQYLSKQDVLKNATIGYYKTILRSLENTEDLSLVMTNVEFVMQQLSDQLYLLILECRALSFQCSNMEKVLYETEEAIIKENTLIEENTKVILSKIENRTNEEIGFMQENILNEIKQRETLRNELIETFEIIKERDIKYILDTVNYHRLKEVSSAEISNVVEKIVNERTTNLKSQDTLRNLRTIKQMELNSLLKEKEQLLKYKKRYDFLKEKENNYYNTYVEASKYYDELVEFLDSATLAITENAYFTIANKQYDALKSSEKEIEAQYKIVSEKLTNTQKLHDEKLLAGIHGVEISELSQSISELNALKNELSTKLREVKDAIRDFEKDHRNIKLVTVLREKEFVEARLSTLYNNLRDLKVKINRVKEELKSLEIELEKYNSICERISVLENELQN
;
A
#
# COMPACT_ATOMS: atom_id res chain seq x y z
N MET A 1 -8.33 85.62 -51.86
CA MET A 1 -7.78 85.40 -53.21
C MET A 1 -6.29 85.74 -53.13
N ILE A 2 -5.41 84.76 -52.86
CA ILE A 2 -4.00 85.06 -52.57
C ILE A 2 -3.08 84.37 -53.59
N ASN A 3 -2.45 85.23 -54.39
CA ASN A 3 -1.11 85.17 -54.99
C ASN A 3 -0.69 83.96 -55.83
N ASN A 4 -1.16 83.96 -57.08
CA ASN A 4 -0.38 83.50 -58.24
C ASN A 4 0.54 84.63 -58.74
N SER A 5 1.44 85.16 -57.90
CA SER A 5 2.56 85.93 -58.47
C SER A 5 3.57 84.93 -59.06
N PRO A 6 4.23 85.25 -60.18
CA PRO A 6 5.27 84.39 -60.77
C PRO A 6 6.34 83.95 -59.75
N GLU A 7 6.64 84.81 -58.78
CA GLU A 7 7.58 84.53 -57.69
C GLU A 7 7.12 83.39 -56.77
N ASN A 8 5.82 83.25 -56.50
CA ASN A 8 5.29 82.17 -55.67
C ASN A 8 5.33 80.80 -56.38
N ILE A 9 5.22 80.79 -57.71
CA ILE A 9 5.35 79.56 -58.52
C ILE A 9 6.81 79.13 -58.54
N ILE A 10 7.74 80.06 -58.76
CA ILE A 10 9.18 79.82 -58.74
C ILE A 10 9.64 79.35 -57.35
N LEU A 11 9.09 79.91 -56.26
CA LEU A 11 9.42 79.46 -54.90
C LEU A 11 8.98 78.02 -54.62
N LYS A 12 7.81 77.61 -55.13
CA LYS A 12 7.37 76.21 -55.04
C LYS A 12 8.24 75.27 -55.86
N GLU A 13 8.61 75.64 -57.09
CA GLU A 13 9.55 74.85 -57.90
C GLU A 13 10.93 74.75 -57.23
N ILE A 14 11.41 75.82 -56.59
CA ILE A 14 12.67 75.78 -55.83
C ILE A 14 12.57 74.87 -54.61
N GLU A 15 11.43 74.83 -53.90
CA GLU A 15 11.22 73.91 -52.79
C GLU A 15 11.10 72.45 -53.24
N GLU A 16 10.43 72.20 -54.36
CA GLU A 16 10.35 70.87 -54.99
C GLU A 16 11.72 70.42 -55.47
N LEU A 17 12.49 71.27 -56.15
CA LEU A 17 13.87 71.00 -56.54
C LEU A 17 14.79 70.82 -55.33
N LYS A 18 14.58 71.53 -54.22
CA LYS A 18 15.34 71.31 -52.97
C LYS A 18 15.01 69.96 -52.34
N LYS A 19 13.75 69.53 -52.36
CA LYS A 19 13.32 68.20 -51.91
C LYS A 19 13.85 67.10 -52.82
N GLU A 20 13.83 67.32 -54.12
CA GLU A 20 14.36 66.37 -55.10
C GLU A 20 15.88 66.27 -55.01
N ASN A 21 16.58 67.40 -54.83
CA ASN A 21 18.02 67.45 -54.65
C ASN A 21 18.47 66.87 -53.28
N SER A 22 17.66 67.03 -52.22
CA SER A 22 17.94 66.34 -50.94
C SER A 22 17.69 64.83 -51.03
N LYS A 23 16.65 64.41 -51.75
CA LYS A 23 16.37 62.99 -52.03
C LYS A 23 17.47 62.36 -52.89
N LEU A 24 17.89 63.04 -53.95
CA LEU A 24 19.03 62.66 -54.80
C LEU A 24 20.34 62.67 -54.01
N LYS A 25 20.56 63.57 -53.06
CA LYS A 25 21.73 63.54 -52.16
C LYS A 25 21.73 62.32 -51.24
N ILE A 26 20.58 61.97 -50.67
CA ILE A 26 20.42 60.76 -49.83
C ILE A 26 20.60 59.50 -50.68
N GLU A 27 20.03 59.46 -51.88
CA GLU A 27 20.21 58.36 -52.84
C GLU A 27 21.67 58.28 -53.33
N LEU A 28 22.37 59.40 -53.53
CA LEU A 28 23.79 59.47 -53.88
C LEU A 28 24.70 59.12 -52.69
N GLU A 29 24.33 59.46 -51.45
CA GLU A 29 25.04 59.03 -50.23
C GLU A 29 24.83 57.54 -49.96
N ALA A 30 23.64 57.00 -50.22
CA ALA A 30 23.39 55.55 -50.23
C ALA A 30 24.20 54.86 -51.35
N PHE A 31 24.31 55.47 -52.53
CA PHE A 31 25.13 55.00 -53.64
C PHE A 31 26.64 55.08 -53.34
N LYS A 32 27.08 56.09 -52.57
CA LYS A 32 28.46 56.21 -52.07
C LYS A 32 28.76 55.25 -50.92
N LEU A 33 27.78 54.91 -50.09
CA LEU A 33 27.86 53.83 -49.09
C LEU A 33 27.98 52.45 -49.77
N THR A 34 27.35 52.26 -50.94
CA THR A 34 27.64 51.08 -51.80
C THR A 34 29.03 51.13 -52.47
N GLN A 35 29.69 52.29 -52.52
CA GLN A 35 31.08 52.45 -53.02
C GLN A 35 32.17 52.34 -51.96
N GLY A 36 31.84 52.08 -50.68
CA GLY A 36 32.83 51.77 -49.64
C GLY A 36 33.49 50.40 -49.79
N SER A 37 33.01 49.56 -50.71
CA SER A 37 33.64 48.31 -51.11
C SER A 37 33.45 48.12 -52.61
N THR A 38 34.56 47.97 -53.33
CA THR A 38 34.67 47.65 -54.76
C THR A 38 34.12 46.25 -55.08
N LEU A 39 32.84 45.99 -54.81
CA LEU A 39 32.19 44.70 -55.05
C LEU A 39 31.30 44.78 -56.29
N THR A 40 31.47 43.85 -57.23
CA THR A 40 30.52 43.66 -58.33
C THR A 40 29.18 43.13 -57.81
N ILE A 41 28.12 43.16 -58.62
CA ILE A 41 26.78 42.65 -58.24
C ILE A 41 26.86 41.19 -57.77
N GLU A 42 27.67 40.38 -58.46
CA GLU A 42 27.98 39.00 -58.07
C GLU A 42 28.60 38.94 -56.67
N GLN A 43 29.64 39.74 -56.45
CA GLN A 43 30.37 39.74 -55.19
C GLN A 43 29.50 40.23 -54.03
N PHE A 44 28.61 41.19 -54.28
CA PHE A 44 27.65 41.67 -53.29
C PHE A 44 26.66 40.57 -52.86
N PHE A 45 25.98 39.92 -53.81
CA PHE A 45 24.96 38.93 -53.48
C PHE A 45 25.53 37.60 -52.96
N VAL A 46 26.70 37.18 -53.45
CA VAL A 46 27.42 36.04 -52.87
C VAL A 46 27.84 36.34 -51.44
N LYS A 47 28.35 37.54 -51.15
CA LYS A 47 28.71 37.95 -49.79
C LYS A 47 27.48 37.95 -48.87
N LYS A 48 26.37 38.56 -49.30
CA LYS A 48 25.10 38.59 -48.55
C LYS A 48 24.60 37.18 -48.20
N TYR A 49 24.58 36.28 -49.18
CA TYR A 49 24.18 34.88 -48.96
C TYR A 49 25.13 34.16 -47.98
N LEU A 50 26.44 34.35 -48.12
CA LEU A 50 27.44 33.70 -47.26
C LEU A 50 27.36 34.17 -45.80
N GLU A 51 27.02 35.45 -45.56
CA GLU A 51 26.80 35.99 -44.20
C GLU A 51 25.63 35.27 -43.53
N GLU A 52 24.46 35.18 -44.20
CA GLU A 52 23.29 34.49 -43.65
C GLU A 52 23.49 32.97 -43.54
N TYR A 53 24.15 32.34 -44.52
CA TYR A 53 24.54 30.94 -44.47
C TYR A 53 25.37 30.62 -43.22
N THR A 54 26.38 31.45 -42.94
CA THR A 54 27.30 31.25 -41.81
C THR A 54 26.56 31.39 -40.49
N GLU A 55 25.66 32.36 -40.36
CA GLU A 55 24.85 32.54 -39.16
C GLU A 55 23.93 31.33 -38.91
N ILE A 56 23.23 30.85 -39.94
CA ILE A 56 22.32 29.70 -39.84
C ILE A 56 23.09 28.42 -39.48
N LEU A 57 24.19 28.13 -40.18
CA LEU A 57 25.01 26.94 -39.90
C LEU A 57 25.55 26.97 -38.47
N ASN A 58 26.15 28.09 -38.05
CA ASN A 58 26.70 28.22 -36.70
C ASN A 58 25.65 28.06 -35.62
N LYS A 59 24.44 28.62 -35.82
CA LYS A 59 23.35 28.48 -34.86
C LYS A 59 22.94 27.01 -34.70
N ARG A 60 22.82 26.27 -35.80
CA ARG A 60 22.38 24.87 -35.78
C ARG A 60 23.45 23.93 -35.24
N VAL A 61 24.71 24.13 -35.64
CA VAL A 61 25.84 23.37 -35.08
C VAL A 61 25.96 23.61 -33.58
N ARG A 62 25.82 24.86 -33.12
CA ARG A 62 25.83 25.18 -31.68
C ARG A 62 24.71 24.50 -30.89
N GLN A 63 23.53 24.31 -31.46
CA GLN A 63 22.46 23.57 -30.79
C GLN A 63 22.87 22.12 -30.54
N ILE A 64 23.44 21.46 -31.57
CA ILE A 64 23.92 20.08 -31.44
C ILE A 64 25.10 20.02 -30.44
N ASP A 65 26.02 20.98 -30.49
CA ASP A 65 27.17 21.05 -29.57
C ASP A 65 26.71 21.22 -28.11
N ASN A 66 25.74 22.11 -27.84
CA ASN A 66 25.18 22.29 -26.50
C ASN A 66 24.54 20.99 -25.97
N ASP A 67 23.84 20.25 -26.83
CA ASP A 67 23.23 18.98 -26.44
C ASP A 67 24.27 17.89 -26.18
N ILE A 68 25.35 17.83 -26.98
CA ILE A 68 26.49 16.94 -26.75
C ILE A 68 27.14 17.26 -25.40
N ASP A 69 27.35 18.53 -25.09
CA ASP A 69 27.95 18.95 -23.82
C ASP A 69 27.04 18.61 -22.63
N ALA A 70 25.73 18.78 -22.77
CA ALA A 70 24.77 18.34 -21.74
C ALA A 70 24.84 16.83 -21.48
N LEU A 71 24.91 16.01 -22.55
CA LEU A 71 25.06 14.56 -22.43
C LEU A 71 26.41 14.15 -21.82
N LYS A 72 27.50 14.86 -22.12
CA LYS A 72 28.80 14.62 -21.48
C LYS A 72 28.75 14.89 -19.98
N VAL A 73 28.09 15.98 -19.57
CA VAL A 73 27.87 16.27 -18.15
C VAL A 73 27.04 15.17 -17.49
N GLU A 74 25.99 14.67 -18.14
CA GLU A 74 25.18 13.55 -17.62
C GLU A 74 26.01 12.26 -17.48
N TYR A 75 26.84 11.95 -18.47
CA TYR A 75 27.77 10.81 -18.44
C TYR A 75 28.75 10.89 -17.27
N ASP A 76 29.36 12.06 -17.07
CA ASP A 76 30.32 12.30 -15.99
C ASP A 76 29.64 12.24 -14.61
N ASN A 77 28.42 12.75 -14.48
CA ASN A 77 27.64 12.64 -13.24
C ASN A 77 27.31 11.17 -12.90
N LEU A 78 26.94 10.35 -13.89
CA LEU A 78 26.74 8.92 -13.68
C LEU A 78 28.04 8.20 -13.29
N ALA A 79 29.20 8.65 -13.78
CA ALA A 79 30.49 8.09 -13.38
C ALA A 79 30.81 8.35 -11.90
N LEU A 80 30.40 9.51 -11.38
CA LEU A 80 30.50 9.83 -9.95
C LEU A 80 29.53 9.01 -9.09
N GLU A 81 28.36 8.62 -9.62
CA GLU A 81 27.44 7.71 -8.92
C GLU A 81 28.01 6.27 -8.79
N VAL A 82 28.87 5.82 -9.71
CA VAL A 82 29.49 4.47 -9.66
C VAL A 82 30.32 4.27 -8.39
N GLU A 83 31.06 5.30 -7.92
CA GLU A 83 31.80 5.21 -6.65
C GLU A 83 30.86 5.05 -5.44
N GLN A 84 29.68 5.68 -5.47
CA GLN A 84 28.69 5.61 -4.39
C GLN A 84 27.93 4.28 -4.36
N VAL A 85 27.82 3.58 -5.50
CA VAL A 85 27.13 2.28 -5.59
C VAL A 85 27.89 1.18 -4.86
N GLN A 86 29.22 1.26 -4.77
CA GLN A 86 30.01 0.31 -3.98
C GLN A 86 29.68 0.41 -2.47
N ASP A 87 29.49 1.64 -1.97
CA ASP A 87 29.09 1.90 -0.60
C ASP A 87 27.63 1.47 -0.35
N ILE A 88 26.72 1.74 -1.29
CA ILE A 88 25.32 1.29 -1.25
C ILE A 88 25.24 -0.24 -1.27
N ALA A 89 26.03 -0.93 -2.09
CA ALA A 89 26.08 -2.39 -2.15
C ALA A 89 26.54 -2.99 -0.81
N THR A 90 27.54 -2.37 -0.18
CA THR A 90 28.03 -2.77 1.14
C THR A 90 26.95 -2.56 2.20
N MET A 91 26.25 -1.42 2.18
CA MET A 91 25.16 -1.10 3.09
C MET A 91 23.96 -2.05 2.90
N ASN A 92 23.60 -2.36 1.65
CA ASN A 92 22.54 -3.31 1.31
C ASN A 92 22.88 -4.73 1.75
N ALA A 93 24.14 -5.16 1.64
CA ALA A 93 24.57 -6.46 2.16
C ALA A 93 24.37 -6.55 3.68
N GLN A 94 24.66 -5.46 4.41
CA GLN A 94 24.40 -5.36 5.86
C GLN A 94 22.90 -5.39 6.16
N TYR A 95 22.09 -4.63 5.42
CA TYR A 95 20.63 -4.66 5.55
C TYR A 95 20.04 -6.05 5.27
N GLN A 96 20.56 -6.76 4.26
CA GLN A 96 20.14 -8.12 3.97
C GLN A 96 20.53 -9.10 5.09
N GLU A 97 21.70 -8.93 5.70
CA GLU A 97 22.10 -9.72 6.87
C GLU A 97 21.17 -9.46 8.07
N GLU A 98 20.78 -8.19 8.32
CA GLU A 98 19.80 -7.84 9.35
C GLU A 98 18.42 -8.44 9.07
N LEU A 99 17.93 -8.40 7.83
CA LEU A 99 16.69 -9.04 7.43
C LEU A 99 16.72 -10.55 7.69
N ASN A 100 17.82 -11.22 7.33
CA ASN A 100 18.00 -12.64 7.59
C ASN A 100 17.99 -12.96 9.10
N LYS A 101 18.61 -12.10 9.94
CA LYS A 101 18.58 -12.24 11.41
C LYS A 101 17.16 -12.10 11.95
N LEU A 102 16.41 -11.10 11.50
CA LEU A 102 15.01 -10.89 11.89
C LEU A 102 14.12 -12.09 11.49
N GLU A 103 14.32 -12.66 10.31
CA GLU A 103 13.57 -13.83 9.86
C GLU A 103 13.89 -15.09 10.70
N LEU A 104 15.16 -15.27 11.09
CA LEU A 104 15.56 -16.34 12.00
C LEU A 104 14.88 -16.22 13.37
N ILE A 105 14.78 -15.00 13.93
CA ILE A 105 14.06 -14.77 15.20
C ILE A 105 12.58 -15.13 15.03
N LYS A 106 11.94 -14.70 13.94
CA LYS A 106 10.52 -15.02 13.67
C LYS A 106 10.28 -16.53 13.58
N ARG A 107 11.14 -17.28 12.89
CA ARG A 107 11.07 -18.74 12.82
C ARG A 107 11.29 -19.42 14.18
N ALA A 108 12.22 -18.89 14.99
CA ALA A 108 12.46 -19.39 16.34
C ALA A 108 11.23 -19.18 17.24
N ASN A 109 10.57 -18.02 17.11
CA ASN A 109 9.32 -17.71 17.81
C ASN A 109 8.18 -18.66 17.42
N ASP A 110 7.99 -18.90 16.13
CA ASP A 110 6.97 -19.85 15.65
C ASP A 110 7.23 -21.27 16.17
N THR A 111 8.50 -21.70 16.17
CA THR A 111 8.91 -23.01 16.70
C THR A 111 8.60 -23.12 18.20
N LYS A 112 9.02 -22.13 18.99
CA LYS A 112 8.78 -22.07 20.43
C LYS A 112 7.28 -22.11 20.76
N LEU A 113 6.46 -21.39 20.01
CA LEU A 113 5.01 -21.35 20.22
C LEU A 113 4.36 -22.70 19.88
N ASN A 114 4.76 -23.32 18.77
CA ASN A 114 4.25 -24.63 18.37
C ASN A 114 4.61 -25.72 19.38
N GLU A 115 5.83 -25.72 19.92
CA GLU A 115 6.25 -26.65 20.96
C GLU A 115 5.42 -26.48 22.26
N LEU A 116 5.17 -25.24 22.67
CA LEU A 116 4.32 -24.94 23.83
C LEU A 116 2.86 -25.38 23.62
N LYS A 117 2.29 -25.10 22.45
CA LYS A 117 0.94 -25.57 22.07
C LYS A 117 0.84 -27.10 22.07
N ALA A 118 1.84 -27.79 21.54
CA ALA A 118 1.90 -29.24 21.55
C ALA A 118 1.96 -29.79 22.98
N LYS A 119 2.81 -29.23 23.84
CA LYS A 119 2.91 -29.61 25.26
C LYS A 119 1.59 -29.38 26.01
N TYR A 120 0.95 -28.22 25.83
CA TYR A 120 -0.35 -27.94 26.44
C TYR A 120 -1.42 -28.93 25.97
N THR A 121 -1.50 -29.19 24.67
CA THR A 121 -2.48 -30.12 24.08
C THR A 121 -2.31 -31.54 24.60
N ALA A 122 -1.05 -32.00 24.76
CA ALA A 122 -0.75 -33.32 25.33
C ALA A 122 -1.24 -33.44 26.79
N ILE A 123 -0.91 -32.47 27.65
CA ILE A 123 -1.32 -32.48 29.07
C ILE A 123 -2.86 -32.37 29.18
N LYS A 124 -3.48 -31.48 28.39
CA LYS A 124 -4.94 -31.31 28.35
C LYS A 124 -5.66 -32.59 27.93
N SER A 125 -5.14 -33.30 26.94
CA SER A 125 -5.70 -34.57 26.48
C SER A 125 -5.60 -35.65 27.55
N GLN A 126 -4.47 -35.72 28.27
CA GLN A 126 -4.30 -36.62 29.41
C GLN A 126 -5.28 -36.31 30.54
N TYR A 127 -5.43 -35.02 30.87
CA TYR A 127 -6.40 -34.56 31.88
C TYR A 127 -7.83 -34.96 31.51
N LEU A 128 -8.29 -34.65 30.30
CA LEU A 128 -9.64 -34.99 29.84
C LEU A 128 -9.90 -36.49 29.85
N SER A 129 -8.94 -37.29 29.37
CA SER A 129 -9.04 -38.76 29.40
C SER A 129 -9.20 -39.29 30.83
N LYS A 130 -8.36 -38.82 31.76
CA LYS A 130 -8.44 -39.22 33.18
C LYS A 130 -9.72 -38.74 33.84
N GLN A 131 -10.20 -37.54 33.50
CA GLN A 131 -11.46 -36.99 33.97
C GLN A 131 -12.65 -37.85 33.51
N ASP A 132 -12.64 -38.31 32.27
CA ASP A 132 -13.68 -39.21 31.76
C ASP A 132 -13.65 -40.59 32.43
N VAL A 133 -12.46 -41.15 32.66
CA VAL A 133 -12.31 -42.40 33.44
C VAL A 133 -12.89 -42.20 34.85
N LEU A 134 -12.55 -41.09 35.51
CA LEU A 134 -13.04 -40.75 36.86
C LEU A 134 -14.57 -40.62 36.89
N LYS A 135 -15.14 -39.89 35.93
CA LYS A 135 -16.59 -39.72 35.77
C LYS A 135 -17.28 -41.08 35.58
N ASN A 136 -16.78 -41.91 34.66
CA ASN A 136 -17.38 -43.20 34.34
C ASN A 136 -17.30 -44.19 35.52
N ALA A 137 -16.15 -44.24 36.21
CA ALA A 137 -15.98 -45.06 37.39
C ALA A 137 -16.94 -44.62 38.51
N THR A 138 -17.02 -43.32 38.78
CA THR A 138 -17.94 -42.75 39.78
C THR A 138 -19.40 -43.10 39.48
N ILE A 139 -19.85 -42.93 38.23
CA ILE A 139 -21.20 -43.32 37.79
C ILE A 139 -21.42 -44.83 37.95
N GLY A 140 -20.43 -45.66 37.62
CA GLY A 140 -20.50 -47.11 37.78
C GLY A 140 -20.76 -47.52 39.22
N TYR A 141 -19.98 -46.98 40.17
CA TYR A 141 -20.16 -47.27 41.60
C TYR A 141 -21.51 -46.80 42.14
N TYR A 142 -21.98 -45.60 41.75
CA TYR A 142 -23.31 -45.14 42.12
C TYR A 142 -24.43 -46.05 41.58
N LYS A 143 -24.30 -46.53 40.35
CA LYS A 143 -25.26 -47.50 39.78
C LYS A 143 -25.26 -48.83 40.53
N THR A 144 -24.10 -49.29 41.01
CA THR A 144 -24.00 -50.51 41.83
C THR A 144 -24.77 -50.35 43.14
N ILE A 145 -24.60 -49.21 43.84
CA ILE A 145 -25.38 -48.90 45.05
C ILE A 145 -26.88 -48.86 44.73
N LEU A 146 -27.28 -48.11 43.71
CA LEU A 146 -28.70 -47.98 43.33
C LEU A 146 -29.35 -49.33 43.00
N ARG A 147 -28.66 -50.19 42.22
CA ARG A 147 -29.17 -51.54 41.91
C ARG A 147 -29.31 -52.43 43.15
N SER A 148 -28.41 -52.28 44.13
CA SER A 148 -28.53 -53.02 45.40
C SER A 148 -29.71 -52.55 46.26
N LEU A 149 -30.10 -51.27 46.12
CA LEU A 149 -31.28 -50.70 46.76
C LEU A 149 -32.59 -51.09 46.07
N GLU A 150 -32.57 -51.28 44.74
CA GLU A 150 -33.75 -51.66 43.95
C GLU A 150 -34.20 -53.12 44.16
N ASN A 151 -33.32 -54.02 44.62
CA ASN A 151 -33.52 -55.47 44.58
C ASN A 151 -33.63 -56.21 45.93
N THR A 152 -33.75 -55.53 47.08
CA THR A 152 -33.71 -56.25 48.36
C THR A 152 -34.46 -55.58 49.52
N GLU A 153 -35.26 -56.36 50.27
CA GLU A 153 -35.66 -56.05 51.66
C GLU A 153 -34.51 -56.35 52.66
N ASP A 154 -33.39 -56.93 52.18
CA ASP A 154 -32.23 -57.32 53.00
C ASP A 154 -31.23 -56.16 53.15
N LEU A 155 -31.35 -55.49 54.29
CA LEU A 155 -30.49 -54.38 54.70
C LEU A 155 -29.00 -54.77 54.77
N SER A 156 -28.69 -56.05 55.03
CA SER A 156 -27.32 -56.53 55.18
C SER A 156 -26.58 -56.53 53.85
N LEU A 157 -27.25 -56.93 52.75
CA LEU A 157 -26.66 -56.91 51.41
C LEU A 157 -26.40 -55.49 50.91
N VAL A 158 -27.31 -54.55 51.24
CA VAL A 158 -27.12 -53.13 50.95
C VAL A 158 -25.88 -52.59 51.69
N MET A 159 -25.75 -52.90 52.98
CA MET A 159 -24.59 -52.47 53.77
C MET A 159 -23.26 -53.04 53.24
N THR A 160 -23.21 -54.32 52.85
CA THR A 160 -22.00 -54.91 52.25
C THR A 160 -21.62 -54.25 50.92
N ASN A 161 -22.61 -53.90 50.08
CA ASN A 161 -22.34 -53.18 48.82
C ASN A 161 -21.90 -51.73 49.06
N VAL A 162 -22.44 -51.06 50.07
CA VAL A 162 -22.01 -49.72 50.49
C VAL A 162 -20.58 -49.75 51.03
N GLU A 163 -20.24 -50.73 51.87
CA GLU A 163 -18.87 -50.92 52.39
C GLU A 163 -17.88 -51.23 51.27
N PHE A 164 -18.26 -52.09 50.32
CA PHE A 164 -17.44 -52.36 49.14
C PHE A 164 -17.19 -51.11 48.30
N VAL A 165 -18.23 -50.31 48.03
CA VAL A 165 -18.09 -49.06 47.27
C VAL A 165 -17.28 -48.02 48.04
N MET A 166 -17.46 -47.90 49.37
CA MET A 166 -16.64 -47.05 50.24
C MET A 166 -15.15 -47.44 50.17
N GLN A 167 -14.85 -48.74 50.17
CA GLN A 167 -13.49 -49.23 50.03
C GLN A 167 -12.90 -48.92 48.65
N GLN A 168 -13.66 -49.15 47.56
CA GLN A 168 -13.21 -48.80 46.19
C GLN A 168 -13.06 -47.28 45.99
N LEU A 169 -13.92 -46.48 46.62
CA LEU A 169 -13.81 -45.03 46.66
C LEU A 169 -12.50 -44.58 47.32
N SER A 170 -12.15 -45.20 48.46
CA SER A 170 -10.92 -44.96 49.20
C SER A 170 -9.68 -45.39 48.42
N ASP A 171 -9.67 -46.61 47.88
CA ASP A 171 -8.44 -47.21 47.36
C ASP A 171 -8.14 -46.83 45.90
N GLN A 172 -9.17 -46.62 45.06
CA GLN A 172 -9.00 -46.42 43.62
C GLN A 172 -9.41 -45.02 43.15
N LEU A 173 -10.58 -44.53 43.58
CA LEU A 173 -11.06 -43.22 43.12
C LEU A 173 -10.28 -42.06 43.74
N TYR A 174 -9.85 -42.17 45.00
CA TYR A 174 -9.05 -41.13 45.63
C TYR A 174 -7.72 -40.87 44.88
N LEU A 175 -7.00 -41.94 44.51
CA LEU A 175 -5.77 -41.82 43.72
C LEU A 175 -6.04 -41.17 42.36
N LEU A 176 -7.11 -41.58 41.66
CA LEU A 176 -7.48 -41.00 40.37
C LEU A 176 -7.89 -39.52 40.49
N ILE A 177 -8.53 -39.13 41.60
CA ILE A 177 -8.85 -37.72 41.91
C ILE A 177 -7.58 -36.90 42.10
N LEU A 178 -6.58 -37.44 42.83
CA LEU A 178 -5.30 -36.76 43.01
C LEU A 178 -4.56 -36.58 41.68
N GLU A 179 -4.54 -37.60 40.82
CA GLU A 179 -3.97 -37.52 39.47
C GLU A 179 -4.70 -36.46 38.62
N CYS A 180 -6.03 -36.45 38.62
CA CYS A 180 -6.82 -35.45 37.90
C CYS A 180 -6.56 -34.03 38.40
N ARG A 181 -6.43 -33.84 39.71
CA ARG A 181 -6.08 -32.54 40.31
C ARG A 181 -4.69 -32.09 39.91
N ALA A 182 -3.70 -32.97 39.96
CA ALA A 182 -2.33 -32.67 39.54
C ALA A 182 -2.28 -32.27 38.05
N LEU A 183 -2.95 -33.02 37.16
CA LEU A 183 -3.03 -32.71 35.74
C LEU A 183 -3.80 -31.42 35.46
N SER A 184 -4.89 -31.15 36.20
CA SER A 184 -5.64 -29.90 36.09
C SER A 184 -4.79 -28.69 36.47
N PHE A 185 -4.00 -28.80 37.54
CA PHE A 185 -3.08 -27.75 37.97
C PHE A 185 -1.98 -27.53 36.93
N GLN A 186 -1.40 -28.60 36.39
CA GLN A 186 -0.42 -28.52 35.30
C GLN A 186 -1.02 -27.87 34.04
N CYS A 187 -2.25 -28.22 33.65
CA CYS A 187 -2.95 -27.58 32.53
C CYS A 187 -3.10 -26.08 32.76
N SER A 188 -3.58 -25.67 33.93
CA SER A 188 -3.80 -24.24 34.25
C SER A 188 -2.50 -23.44 34.24
N ASN A 189 -1.41 -24.00 34.79
CA ASN A 189 -0.10 -23.35 34.75
C ASN A 189 0.43 -23.24 33.32
N MET A 190 0.31 -24.33 32.54
CA MET A 190 0.77 -24.34 31.15
C MET A 190 -0.06 -23.39 30.27
N GLU A 191 -1.36 -23.24 30.53
CA GLU A 191 -2.23 -22.28 29.84
C GLU A 191 -1.80 -20.84 30.11
N LYS A 192 -1.48 -20.51 31.36
CA LYS A 192 -0.95 -19.20 31.73
C LYS A 192 0.40 -18.92 31.03
N VAL A 193 1.33 -19.88 31.08
CA VAL A 193 2.64 -19.75 30.41
C VAL A 193 2.48 -19.61 28.90
N LEU A 194 1.56 -20.37 28.29
CA LEU A 194 1.23 -20.25 26.88
C LEU A 194 0.77 -18.83 26.57
N TYR A 195 -0.26 -18.34 27.26
CA TYR A 195 -0.82 -17.01 27.05
C TYR A 195 0.23 -15.89 27.19
N GLU A 196 1.03 -15.90 28.26
CA GLU A 196 2.09 -14.92 28.49
C GLU A 196 3.16 -14.97 27.38
N THR A 197 3.47 -16.17 26.89
CA THR A 197 4.41 -16.36 25.78
C THR A 197 3.82 -15.92 24.44
N GLU A 198 2.53 -16.18 24.17
CA GLU A 198 1.86 -15.71 22.95
C GLU A 198 1.86 -14.19 22.90
N GLU A 199 1.51 -13.53 24.01
CA GLU A 199 1.47 -12.07 24.08
C GLU A 199 2.86 -11.45 23.87
N ALA A 200 3.90 -12.03 24.45
CA ALA A 200 5.28 -11.60 24.26
C ALA A 200 5.74 -11.76 22.80
N ILE A 201 5.46 -12.92 22.18
CA ILE A 201 5.81 -13.20 20.78
C ILE A 201 5.05 -12.28 19.82
N ILE A 202 3.77 -11.97 20.07
CA ILE A 202 2.99 -11.04 19.24
C ILE A 202 3.64 -9.66 19.25
N LYS A 203 4.02 -9.15 20.43
CA LYS A 203 4.70 -7.85 20.55
C LYS A 203 6.05 -7.85 19.83
N GLU A 204 6.85 -8.88 20.01
CA GLU A 204 8.15 -9.03 19.35
C GLU A 204 8.00 -9.12 17.82
N ASN A 205 7.08 -9.95 17.33
CA ASN A 205 6.83 -10.09 15.89
C ASN A 205 6.29 -8.79 15.26
N THR A 206 5.50 -8.01 16.00
CA THR A 206 5.05 -6.69 15.54
C THR A 206 6.24 -5.74 15.36
N LEU A 207 7.16 -5.70 16.33
CA LEU A 207 8.38 -4.90 16.24
C LEU A 207 9.30 -5.38 15.10
N ILE A 208 9.43 -6.70 14.92
CA ILE A 208 10.17 -7.29 13.80
C ILE A 208 9.58 -6.82 12.46
N GLU A 209 8.26 -6.85 12.29
CA GLU A 209 7.60 -6.42 11.06
C GLU A 209 7.76 -4.92 10.77
N GLU A 210 7.75 -4.09 11.81
CA GLU A 210 8.07 -2.66 11.69
C GLU A 210 9.52 -2.45 11.26
N ASN A 211 10.47 -3.14 11.90
CA ASN A 211 11.89 -3.07 11.54
C ASN A 211 12.16 -3.58 10.13
N THR A 212 11.50 -4.67 9.71
CA THR A 212 11.57 -5.18 8.32
C THR A 212 11.13 -4.12 7.32
N LYS A 213 10.01 -3.41 7.57
CA LYS A 213 9.56 -2.33 6.69
C LYS A 213 10.56 -1.19 6.62
N VAL A 214 11.15 -0.80 7.75
CA VAL A 214 12.17 0.25 7.82
C VAL A 214 13.41 -0.16 7.03
N ILE A 215 13.92 -1.38 7.21
CA ILE A 215 15.10 -1.87 6.49
C ILE A 215 14.81 -1.96 4.98
N LEU A 216 13.67 -2.53 4.58
CA LEU A 216 13.28 -2.60 3.17
C LEU A 216 13.14 -1.21 2.53
N SER A 217 12.72 -0.19 3.28
CA SER A 217 12.65 1.19 2.78
C SER A 217 14.03 1.85 2.59
N LYS A 218 15.08 1.32 3.23
CA LYS A 218 16.46 1.81 3.13
C LYS A 218 17.29 1.11 2.05
N ILE A 219 16.83 -0.03 1.53
CA ILE A 219 17.51 -0.74 0.45
C ILE A 219 17.33 0.06 -0.84
N GLU A 220 18.45 0.54 -1.40
CA GLU A 220 18.48 1.21 -2.70
C GLU A 220 18.90 0.22 -3.79
N ASN A 221 18.10 0.10 -4.86
CA ASN A 221 18.27 -0.95 -5.86
C ASN A 221 19.06 -0.55 -7.11
N ARG A 222 19.68 0.64 -7.16
CA ARG A 222 20.50 1.02 -8.33
C ARG A 222 21.76 0.17 -8.38
N THR A 223 21.94 -0.58 -9.45
CA THR A 223 23.11 -1.45 -9.63
C THR A 223 24.17 -0.81 -10.52
N ASN A 224 25.43 -1.25 -10.35
CA ASN A 224 26.52 -0.87 -11.27
C ASN A 224 26.23 -1.32 -12.71
N GLU A 225 25.48 -2.40 -12.89
CA GLU A 225 25.08 -2.89 -14.22
C GLU A 225 24.07 -1.93 -14.88
N GLU A 226 23.10 -1.40 -14.13
CA GLU A 226 22.16 -0.39 -14.63
C GLU A 226 22.86 0.93 -14.96
N ILE A 227 23.79 1.38 -14.11
CA ILE A 227 24.56 2.61 -14.37
C ILE A 227 25.49 2.43 -15.57
N GLY A 228 26.16 1.29 -15.69
CA GLY A 228 26.99 0.96 -16.85
C GLY A 228 26.17 0.95 -18.15
N PHE A 229 24.97 0.36 -18.13
CA PHE A 229 24.06 0.38 -19.28
C PHE A 229 23.59 1.80 -19.64
N MET A 230 23.32 2.65 -18.63
CA MET A 230 22.97 4.06 -18.85
C MET A 230 24.14 4.84 -19.48
N GLN A 231 25.35 4.64 -18.99
CA GLN A 231 26.57 5.25 -19.54
C GLN A 231 26.84 4.82 -20.99
N GLU A 232 26.70 3.53 -21.31
CA GLU A 232 26.88 3.03 -22.67
C GLU A 232 25.85 3.64 -23.64
N ASN A 233 24.60 3.79 -23.19
CA ASN A 233 23.56 4.45 -23.98
C ASN A 233 23.87 5.94 -24.23
N ILE A 234 24.31 6.68 -23.20
CA ILE A 234 24.70 8.09 -23.37
C ILE A 234 25.90 8.21 -24.31
N LEU A 235 26.90 7.33 -24.19
CA LEU A 235 28.06 7.31 -25.07
C LEU A 235 27.66 7.06 -26.53
N ASN A 236 26.72 6.14 -26.76
CA ASN A 236 26.17 5.90 -28.10
C ASN A 236 25.38 7.10 -28.62
N GLU A 237 24.63 7.80 -27.77
CA GLU A 237 23.90 9.01 -28.15
C GLU A 237 24.86 10.17 -28.51
N ILE A 238 25.93 10.38 -27.73
CA ILE A 238 26.99 11.36 -28.04
C ILE A 238 27.57 11.09 -29.42
N LYS A 239 27.97 9.83 -29.71
CA LYS A 239 28.52 9.45 -31.02
C LYS A 239 27.54 9.71 -32.16
N GLN A 240 26.25 9.45 -31.95
CA GLN A 240 25.23 9.73 -32.95
C GLN A 240 25.06 11.24 -33.19
N ARG A 241 25.09 12.07 -32.14
CA ARG A 241 25.02 13.53 -32.28
C ARG A 241 26.27 14.12 -32.95
N GLU A 242 27.46 13.59 -32.66
CA GLU A 242 28.68 13.97 -33.36
C GLU A 242 28.61 13.62 -34.86
N THR A 243 28.02 12.47 -35.19
CA THR A 243 27.77 12.08 -36.59
C THR A 243 26.80 13.04 -37.27
N LEU A 244 25.65 13.34 -36.63
CA LEU A 244 24.67 14.32 -37.11
C LEU A 244 25.28 15.69 -37.38
N ARG A 245 26.12 16.16 -36.45
CA ARG A 245 26.83 17.43 -36.56
C ARG A 245 27.69 17.48 -37.82
N ASN A 246 28.46 16.42 -38.08
CA ASN A 246 29.34 16.36 -39.24
C ASN A 246 28.54 16.24 -40.56
N GLU A 247 27.50 15.41 -40.59
CA GLU A 247 26.61 15.27 -41.76
C GLU A 247 25.87 16.58 -42.09
N LEU A 248 25.46 17.35 -41.07
CA LEU A 248 24.87 18.68 -41.25
C LEU A 248 25.88 19.64 -41.89
N ILE A 249 27.12 19.67 -41.41
CA ILE A 249 28.19 20.53 -41.96
C ILE A 249 28.47 20.16 -43.43
N GLU A 250 28.61 18.87 -43.74
CA GLU A 250 28.83 18.39 -45.11
C GLU A 250 27.66 18.76 -46.04
N THR A 251 26.42 18.59 -45.58
CA THR A 251 25.22 18.97 -46.34
C THR A 251 25.20 20.47 -46.62
N PHE A 252 25.54 21.28 -45.63
CA PHE A 252 25.61 22.72 -45.77
C PHE A 252 26.69 23.15 -46.78
N GLU A 253 27.87 22.51 -46.79
CA GLU A 253 28.90 22.81 -47.81
C GLU A 253 28.42 22.49 -49.24
N ILE A 254 27.74 21.35 -49.45
CA ILE A 254 27.16 21.01 -50.76
C ILE A 254 26.10 22.05 -51.17
N ILE A 255 25.22 22.46 -50.24
CA ILE A 255 24.19 23.48 -50.51
C ILE A 255 24.84 24.83 -50.82
N LYS A 256 25.90 25.21 -50.10
CA LYS A 256 26.65 26.45 -50.32
C LYS A 256 27.21 26.53 -51.73
N GLU A 257 27.91 25.48 -52.19
CA GLU A 257 28.45 25.45 -53.55
C GLU A 257 27.34 25.56 -54.61
N ARG A 258 26.26 24.78 -54.44
CA ARG A 258 25.11 24.78 -55.35
C ARG A 258 24.43 26.15 -55.43
N ASP A 259 24.17 26.76 -54.29
CA ASP A 259 23.40 27.99 -54.20
C ASP A 259 24.24 29.19 -54.66
N ILE A 260 25.55 29.24 -54.37
CA ILE A 260 26.47 30.23 -54.94
C ILE A 260 26.49 30.12 -56.47
N LYS A 261 26.62 28.91 -57.00
CA LYS A 261 26.58 28.69 -58.46
C LYS A 261 25.27 29.19 -59.06
N TYR A 262 24.13 28.87 -58.44
CA TYR A 262 22.82 29.31 -58.91
C TYR A 262 22.67 30.84 -58.90
N ILE A 263 23.17 31.52 -57.86
CA ILE A 263 23.20 32.98 -57.77
C ILE A 263 24.03 33.56 -58.92
N LEU A 264 25.24 33.05 -59.15
CA LEU A 264 26.14 33.51 -60.21
C LEU A 264 25.57 33.26 -61.61
N ASP A 265 25.03 32.06 -61.86
CA ASP A 265 24.40 31.70 -63.13
C ASP A 265 23.20 32.61 -63.44
N THR A 266 22.43 32.97 -62.41
CA THR A 266 21.31 33.91 -62.55
C THR A 266 21.79 35.31 -62.93
N VAL A 267 22.81 35.84 -62.25
CA VAL A 267 23.39 37.16 -62.58
C VAL A 267 23.89 37.17 -64.03
N ASN A 268 24.64 36.14 -64.43
CA ASN A 268 25.19 36.02 -65.78
C ASN A 268 24.09 35.89 -66.84
N TYR A 269 23.06 35.08 -66.59
CA TYR A 269 21.93 34.91 -67.50
C TYR A 269 21.20 36.22 -67.78
N HIS A 270 20.90 37.00 -66.74
CA HIS A 270 20.23 38.29 -66.94
C HIS A 270 21.15 39.35 -67.53
N ARG A 271 22.45 39.32 -67.24
CA ARG A 271 23.44 40.19 -67.90
C ARG A 271 23.54 39.92 -69.40
N LEU A 272 23.52 38.65 -69.82
CA LEU A 272 23.51 38.25 -71.24
C LEU A 272 22.24 38.69 -71.99
N LYS A 273 21.16 38.97 -71.27
CA LYS A 273 19.91 39.51 -71.81
C LYS A 273 19.85 41.04 -71.82
N GLU A 274 20.96 41.72 -71.53
CA GLU A 274 21.07 43.18 -71.47
C GLU A 274 20.06 43.83 -70.50
N VAL A 275 19.64 43.08 -69.48
CA VAL A 275 18.75 43.56 -68.41
C VAL A 275 19.51 44.58 -67.55
N SER A 276 18.81 45.63 -67.10
CA SER A 276 19.47 46.68 -66.30
C SER A 276 20.01 46.12 -64.98
N SER A 277 21.10 46.69 -64.48
CA SER A 277 21.71 46.30 -63.20
C SER A 277 20.72 46.34 -62.02
N ALA A 278 19.76 47.28 -62.03
CA ALA A 278 18.73 47.41 -61.01
C ALA A 278 17.72 46.25 -61.06
N GLU A 279 17.32 45.82 -62.25
CA GLU A 279 16.41 44.68 -62.43
C GLU A 279 17.10 43.34 -62.08
N ILE A 280 18.38 43.19 -62.44
CA ILE A 280 19.20 42.04 -62.01
C ILE A 280 19.24 41.96 -60.49
N SER A 281 19.48 43.08 -59.81
CA SER A 281 19.54 43.16 -58.35
C SER A 281 18.25 42.69 -57.70
N ASN A 282 17.08 43.13 -58.19
CA ASN A 282 15.77 42.74 -57.66
C ASN A 282 15.49 41.24 -57.82
N VAL A 283 15.89 40.62 -58.93
CA VAL A 283 15.68 39.18 -59.17
C VAL A 283 16.59 38.35 -58.26
N VAL A 284 17.87 38.71 -58.20
CA VAL A 284 18.87 37.98 -57.41
C VAL A 284 18.59 38.11 -55.92
N GLU A 285 18.09 39.27 -55.46
CA GLU A 285 17.69 39.45 -54.06
C GLU A 285 16.55 38.52 -53.64
N LYS A 286 15.54 38.31 -54.50
CA LYS A 286 14.47 37.32 -54.22
C LYS A 286 15.03 35.90 -54.12
N ILE A 287 15.94 35.53 -55.02
CA ILE A 287 16.58 34.22 -55.02
C ILE A 287 17.41 34.02 -53.75
N VAL A 288 18.24 35.01 -53.36
CA VAL A 288 19.03 34.93 -52.13
C VAL A 288 18.10 34.72 -50.92
N ASN A 289 17.03 35.50 -50.79
CA ASN A 289 16.08 35.35 -49.69
C ASN A 289 15.39 33.97 -49.68
N GLU A 290 15.04 33.42 -50.85
CA GLU A 290 14.45 32.09 -50.98
C GLU A 290 15.45 30.99 -50.54
N ARG A 291 16.70 31.07 -51.01
CA ARG A 291 17.76 30.13 -50.62
C ARG A 291 18.05 30.18 -49.12
N THR A 292 18.13 31.38 -48.54
CA THR A 292 18.27 31.55 -47.08
C THR A 292 17.10 30.93 -46.32
N THR A 293 15.87 31.11 -46.81
CA THR A 293 14.69 30.52 -46.16
C THR A 293 14.76 28.99 -46.20
N ASN A 294 15.22 28.42 -47.31
CA ASN A 294 15.39 26.97 -47.45
C ASN A 294 16.48 26.42 -46.52
N LEU A 295 17.59 27.16 -46.27
CA LEU A 295 18.64 26.72 -45.33
C LEU A 295 18.11 26.46 -43.90
N LYS A 296 17.01 27.12 -43.49
CA LYS A 296 16.41 26.95 -42.16
C LYS A 296 15.73 25.60 -41.95
N SER A 297 15.33 24.92 -43.03
CA SER A 297 14.60 23.63 -42.98
C SER A 297 15.36 22.47 -43.63
N GLN A 298 16.60 22.69 -44.06
CA GLN A 298 17.42 21.67 -44.71
C GLN A 298 18.01 20.69 -43.69
N ASP A 299 17.43 19.50 -43.62
CA ASP A 299 18.00 18.34 -42.94
C ASP A 299 18.05 17.15 -43.89
N THR A 300 19.03 16.27 -43.68
CA THR A 300 19.05 15.00 -44.40
C THR A 300 17.93 14.10 -43.87
N LEU A 301 17.40 13.20 -44.69
CA LEU A 301 16.47 12.16 -44.22
C LEU A 301 17.07 11.34 -43.07
N ARG A 302 18.40 11.13 -43.10
CA ARG A 302 19.14 10.48 -42.03
C ARG A 302 19.15 11.30 -40.74
N ASN A 303 19.26 12.64 -40.84
CA ASN A 303 19.19 13.54 -39.70
C ASN A 303 17.82 13.50 -39.04
N LEU A 304 16.76 13.64 -39.84
CA LEU A 304 15.37 13.57 -39.33
C LEU A 304 15.08 12.22 -38.67
N ARG A 305 15.52 11.12 -39.29
CA ARG A 305 15.34 9.78 -38.73
C ARG A 305 16.10 9.61 -37.41
N THR A 306 17.33 10.10 -37.32
CA THR A 306 18.15 9.98 -36.12
C THR A 306 17.59 10.82 -34.97
N ILE A 307 17.11 12.04 -35.25
CA ILE A 307 16.43 12.88 -34.24
C ILE A 307 15.21 12.17 -33.66
N LYS A 308 14.35 11.60 -34.52
CA LYS A 308 13.19 10.82 -34.06
C LYS A 308 13.59 9.59 -33.25
N GLN A 309 14.67 8.91 -33.64
CA GLN A 309 15.19 7.76 -32.91
C GLN A 309 15.70 8.15 -31.51
N MET A 310 16.34 9.32 -31.37
CA MET A 310 16.79 9.85 -30.08
C MET A 310 15.60 10.21 -29.17
N GLU A 311 14.59 10.90 -29.72
CA GLU A 311 13.35 11.20 -28.98
C GLU A 311 12.68 9.90 -28.48
N LEU A 312 12.59 8.88 -29.34
CA LEU A 312 12.07 7.56 -28.98
C LEU A 312 12.86 6.92 -27.84
N ASN A 313 14.20 6.93 -27.91
CA ASN A 313 15.06 6.35 -26.87
C ASN A 313 14.90 7.07 -25.53
N SER A 314 14.79 8.40 -25.54
CA SER A 314 14.57 9.21 -24.34
C SER A 314 13.22 8.86 -23.69
N LEU A 315 12.15 8.81 -24.48
CA LEU A 315 10.82 8.46 -24.00
C LEU A 315 10.73 7.02 -23.48
N LEU A 316 11.46 6.07 -24.09
CA LEU A 316 11.55 4.69 -23.60
C LEU A 316 12.21 4.63 -22.20
N LYS A 317 13.27 5.41 -21.96
CA LYS A 317 13.88 5.52 -20.62
C LYS A 317 12.89 6.09 -19.59
N GLU A 318 12.18 7.17 -19.95
CA GLU A 318 11.20 7.79 -19.05
C GLU A 318 10.03 6.85 -18.74
N LYS A 319 9.54 6.10 -19.74
CA LYS A 319 8.53 5.04 -19.58
C LYS A 319 8.97 3.99 -18.56
N GLU A 320 10.23 3.53 -18.63
CA GLU A 320 10.76 2.53 -17.70
C GLU A 320 10.79 3.05 -16.26
N GLN A 321 11.20 4.30 -16.06
CA GLN A 321 11.19 4.95 -14.74
C GLN A 321 9.78 5.07 -14.15
N LEU A 322 8.77 5.29 -14.99
CA LEU A 322 7.37 5.40 -14.58
C LEU A 322 6.67 4.05 -14.39
N LEU A 323 7.23 2.95 -14.93
CA LEU A 323 6.64 1.61 -14.85
C LEU A 323 6.39 1.14 -13.41
N LYS A 324 7.24 1.56 -12.47
CA LYS A 324 7.08 1.26 -11.03
C LYS A 324 5.77 1.81 -10.48
N TYR A 325 5.36 3.02 -10.89
CA TYR A 325 4.12 3.64 -10.46
C TYR A 325 2.91 2.96 -11.09
N LYS A 326 3.00 2.57 -12.39
CA LYS A 326 1.96 1.78 -13.07
C LYS A 326 1.70 0.46 -12.36
N LYS A 327 2.77 -0.32 -12.07
CA LYS A 327 2.66 -1.59 -11.34
C LYS A 327 2.04 -1.41 -9.95
N ARG A 328 2.45 -0.35 -9.23
CA ARG A 328 1.90 -0.03 -7.90
C ARG A 328 0.42 0.34 -7.98
N TYR A 329 0.03 1.14 -8.96
CA TYR A 329 -1.36 1.53 -9.19
C TYR A 329 -2.24 0.30 -9.45
N ASP A 330 -1.83 -0.59 -10.37
CA ASP A 330 -2.59 -1.79 -10.71
C ASP A 330 -2.79 -2.71 -9.51
N PHE A 331 -1.73 -2.94 -8.74
CA PHE A 331 -1.80 -3.71 -7.49
C PHE A 331 -2.77 -3.09 -6.48
N LEU A 332 -2.70 -1.78 -6.27
CA LEU A 332 -3.60 -1.09 -5.35
C LEU A 332 -5.05 -1.11 -5.85
N LYS A 333 -5.28 -1.06 -7.16
CA LYS A 333 -6.60 -1.11 -7.76
C LYS A 333 -7.27 -2.47 -7.56
N GLU A 334 -6.52 -3.56 -7.76
CA GLU A 334 -6.99 -4.91 -7.45
C GLU A 334 -7.31 -5.06 -5.96
N LYS A 335 -6.43 -4.55 -5.10
CA LYS A 335 -6.62 -4.55 -3.65
C LYS A 335 -7.84 -3.75 -3.20
N GLU A 336 -8.09 -2.59 -3.80
CA GLU A 336 -9.30 -1.78 -3.59
C GLU A 336 -10.56 -2.58 -3.92
N ASN A 337 -10.59 -3.20 -5.11
CA ASN A 337 -11.72 -4.02 -5.55
C ASN A 337 -11.99 -5.18 -4.59
N ASN A 338 -10.96 -5.88 -4.15
CA ASN A 338 -11.09 -7.00 -3.21
C ASN A 338 -11.66 -6.55 -1.85
N TYR A 339 -11.20 -5.42 -1.32
CA TYR A 339 -11.75 -4.86 -0.09
C TYR A 339 -13.19 -4.38 -0.27
N TYR A 340 -13.49 -3.72 -1.39
CA TYR A 340 -14.83 -3.22 -1.69
C TYR A 340 -15.84 -4.36 -1.83
N ASN A 341 -15.51 -5.42 -2.57
CA ASN A 341 -16.38 -6.58 -2.75
C ASN A 341 -16.67 -7.28 -1.41
N THR A 342 -15.62 -7.51 -0.60
CA THR A 342 -15.76 -8.07 0.75
C THR A 342 -16.64 -7.18 1.63
N TYR A 343 -16.48 -5.86 1.56
CA TYR A 343 -17.30 -4.91 2.32
C TYR A 343 -18.77 -4.96 1.92
N VAL A 344 -19.07 -4.97 0.62
CA VAL A 344 -20.45 -5.05 0.11
C VAL A 344 -21.13 -6.35 0.56
N GLU A 345 -20.45 -7.49 0.43
CA GLU A 345 -20.99 -8.78 0.85
C GLU A 345 -21.22 -8.84 2.37
N ALA A 346 -20.22 -8.43 3.18
CA ALA A 346 -20.36 -8.40 4.63
C ALA A 346 -21.41 -7.41 5.12
N SER A 347 -21.60 -6.28 4.42
CA SER A 347 -22.64 -5.29 4.75
C SER A 347 -24.03 -5.88 4.53
N LYS A 348 -24.22 -6.63 3.44
CA LYS A 348 -25.48 -7.32 3.17
C LYS A 348 -25.83 -8.31 4.29
N TYR A 349 -24.88 -9.13 4.72
CA TYR A 349 -25.11 -10.06 5.85
C TYR A 349 -25.37 -9.32 7.15
N TYR A 350 -24.71 -8.18 7.38
CA TYR A 350 -24.99 -7.35 8.55
C TYR A 350 -26.44 -6.85 8.54
N ASP A 351 -26.92 -6.34 7.41
CA ASP A 351 -28.29 -5.85 7.27
C ASP A 351 -29.32 -6.98 7.46
N GLU A 352 -29.08 -8.17 6.87
CA GLU A 352 -29.93 -9.37 7.06
C GLU A 352 -30.01 -9.79 8.54
N LEU A 353 -28.90 -9.69 9.29
CA LEU A 353 -28.89 -9.99 10.73
C LEU A 353 -29.62 -8.93 11.56
N VAL A 354 -29.53 -7.65 11.18
CA VAL A 354 -30.31 -6.59 11.83
C VAL A 354 -31.81 -6.80 11.60
N GLU A 355 -32.22 -7.09 10.36
CA GLU A 355 -33.63 -7.41 10.05
C GLU A 355 -34.15 -8.63 10.82
N PHE A 356 -33.31 -9.65 11.00
CA PHE A 356 -33.63 -10.81 11.85
C PHE A 356 -33.87 -10.39 13.31
N LEU A 357 -33.00 -9.54 13.89
CA LEU A 357 -33.14 -9.08 15.28
C LEU A 357 -34.42 -8.26 15.49
N ASP A 358 -34.76 -7.39 14.54
CA ASP A 358 -35.98 -6.61 14.57
C ASP A 358 -37.22 -7.51 14.50
N SER A 359 -37.20 -8.48 13.58
CA SER A 359 -38.29 -9.46 13.40
C SER A 359 -38.47 -10.36 14.63
N ALA A 360 -37.36 -10.84 15.22
CA ALA A 360 -37.39 -11.64 16.44
C ALA A 360 -37.95 -10.84 17.63
N THR A 361 -37.58 -9.56 17.74
CA THR A 361 -38.06 -8.67 18.80
C THR A 361 -39.56 -8.38 18.66
N LEU A 362 -40.05 -8.13 17.43
CA LEU A 362 -41.47 -8.02 17.14
C LEU A 362 -42.23 -9.29 17.52
N ALA A 363 -41.74 -10.46 17.11
CA ALA A 363 -42.40 -11.75 17.40
C ALA A 363 -42.55 -12.02 18.91
N ILE A 364 -41.59 -11.58 19.74
CA ILE A 364 -41.64 -11.73 21.20
C ILE A 364 -42.62 -10.72 21.82
N THR A 365 -42.63 -9.48 21.33
CA THR A 365 -43.40 -8.37 21.94
C THR A 365 -44.87 -8.34 21.52
N GLU A 366 -45.20 -8.74 20.29
CA GLU A 366 -46.58 -8.78 19.80
C GLU A 366 -47.39 -9.96 20.37
N ASN A 367 -46.72 -11.04 20.77
CA ASN A 367 -47.37 -12.19 21.39
C ASN A 367 -47.41 -12.04 22.92
N ALA A 368 -48.61 -11.80 23.46
CA ALA A 368 -48.83 -11.59 24.89
C ALA A 368 -48.31 -12.74 25.77
N TYR A 369 -48.43 -13.99 25.29
CA TYR A 369 -47.88 -15.15 26.02
C TYR A 369 -46.35 -15.12 26.02
N PHE A 370 -45.71 -14.88 24.88
CA PHE A 370 -44.25 -14.79 24.78
C PHE A 370 -43.66 -13.63 25.57
N THR A 371 -44.36 -12.50 25.64
CA THR A 371 -43.93 -11.37 26.48
C THR A 371 -43.85 -11.75 27.96
N ILE A 372 -44.86 -12.46 28.48
CA ILE A 372 -44.90 -12.91 29.88
C ILE A 372 -43.85 -13.99 30.12
N ALA A 373 -43.80 -14.99 29.23
CA ALA A 373 -42.84 -16.08 29.31
C ALA A 373 -41.38 -15.58 29.23
N ASN A 374 -41.10 -14.60 28.36
CA ASN A 374 -39.77 -13.98 28.25
C ASN A 374 -39.35 -13.29 29.55
N LYS A 375 -40.25 -12.50 30.17
CA LYS A 375 -39.97 -11.87 31.47
C LYS A 375 -39.67 -12.89 32.56
N GLN A 376 -40.37 -14.03 32.58
CA GLN A 376 -40.11 -15.11 33.52
C GLN A 376 -38.75 -15.76 33.27
N TYR A 377 -38.41 -16.03 32.00
CA TYR A 377 -37.12 -16.59 31.61
C TYR A 377 -35.96 -15.66 31.94
N ASP A 378 -36.09 -14.36 31.64
CA ASP A 378 -35.09 -13.32 31.96
C ASP A 378 -34.85 -13.18 33.46
N ALA A 379 -35.91 -13.28 34.27
CA ALA A 379 -35.81 -13.25 35.73
C ALA A 379 -35.05 -14.47 36.28
N LEU A 380 -35.35 -15.67 35.77
CA LEU A 380 -34.62 -16.90 36.12
C LEU A 380 -33.14 -16.81 35.71
N LYS A 381 -32.85 -16.33 34.50
CA LYS A 381 -31.48 -16.15 33.99
C LYS A 381 -30.69 -15.10 34.77
N SER A 382 -31.34 -14.02 35.18
CA SER A 382 -30.72 -12.99 36.03
C SER A 382 -30.42 -13.51 37.43
N SER A 383 -31.36 -14.27 38.01
CA SER A 383 -31.16 -14.94 39.30
C SER A 383 -30.02 -15.97 39.25
N GLU A 384 -29.93 -16.77 38.18
CA GLU A 384 -28.81 -17.70 37.95
C GLU A 384 -27.46 -16.97 37.98
N LYS A 385 -27.33 -15.88 37.19
CA LYS A 385 -26.09 -15.08 37.12
C LYS A 385 -25.72 -14.46 38.46
N GLU A 386 -26.70 -13.92 39.19
CA GLU A 386 -26.47 -13.28 40.49
C GLU A 386 -25.99 -14.30 41.54
N ILE A 387 -26.67 -15.45 41.63
CA ILE A 387 -26.30 -16.52 42.57
C ILE A 387 -24.93 -17.09 42.21
N GLU A 388 -24.63 -17.28 40.92
CA GLU A 388 -23.33 -17.79 40.46
C GLU A 388 -22.18 -16.81 40.78
N ALA A 389 -22.42 -15.50 40.65
CA ALA A 389 -21.46 -14.46 41.05
C ALA A 389 -21.23 -14.45 42.57
N GLN A 390 -22.30 -14.51 43.37
CA GLN A 390 -22.21 -14.60 44.83
C GLN A 390 -21.47 -15.88 45.26
N TYR A 391 -21.78 -17.01 44.64
CA TYR A 391 -21.12 -18.29 44.90
C TYR A 391 -19.62 -18.23 44.61
N LYS A 392 -19.22 -17.56 43.52
CA LYS A 392 -17.81 -17.36 43.18
C LYS A 392 -17.09 -16.51 44.24
N ILE A 393 -17.66 -15.38 44.63
CA ILE A 393 -17.09 -14.49 45.68
C ILE A 393 -16.95 -15.25 47.00
N VAL A 394 -17.97 -15.98 47.43
CA VAL A 394 -17.94 -16.77 48.68
C VAL A 394 -16.90 -17.89 48.59
N SER A 395 -16.76 -18.54 47.43
CA SER A 395 -15.74 -19.58 47.21
C SER A 395 -14.32 -19.04 47.26
N GLU A 396 -14.07 -17.85 46.70
CA GLU A 396 -12.77 -17.16 46.78
C GLU A 396 -12.47 -16.73 48.22
N LYS A 397 -13.43 -16.14 48.92
CA LYS A 397 -13.29 -15.76 50.34
C LYS A 397 -12.99 -16.97 51.21
N LEU A 398 -13.74 -18.06 51.07
CA LEU A 398 -13.52 -19.30 51.79
C LEU A 398 -12.10 -19.83 51.57
N THR A 399 -11.63 -19.85 50.32
CA THR A 399 -10.29 -20.32 49.97
C THR A 399 -9.20 -19.45 50.61
N ASN A 400 -9.39 -18.13 50.64
CA ASN A 400 -8.45 -17.21 51.26
C ASN A 400 -8.45 -17.33 52.80
N THR A 401 -9.62 -17.47 53.42
CA THR A 401 -9.74 -17.68 54.87
C THR A 401 -9.14 -19.02 55.29
N GLN A 402 -9.30 -20.08 54.50
CA GLN A 402 -8.67 -21.38 54.72
C GLN A 402 -7.14 -21.29 54.64
N LYS A 403 -6.59 -20.60 53.63
CA LYS A 403 -5.14 -20.36 53.54
C LYS A 403 -4.60 -19.58 54.72
N LEU A 404 -5.27 -18.49 55.12
CA LEU A 404 -4.86 -17.68 56.25
C LEU A 404 -4.90 -18.48 57.57
N HIS A 405 -5.93 -19.32 57.74
CA HIS A 405 -6.03 -20.25 58.86
C HIS A 405 -4.84 -21.23 58.89
N ASP A 406 -4.49 -21.83 57.76
CA ASP A 406 -3.38 -22.78 57.66
C ASP A 406 -2.01 -22.09 57.89
N GLU A 407 -1.82 -20.88 57.37
CA GLU A 407 -0.62 -20.06 57.59
C GLU A 407 -0.44 -19.69 59.07
N LYS A 408 -1.53 -19.30 59.75
CA LYS A 408 -1.54 -18.96 61.18
C LYS A 408 -1.24 -20.17 62.06
N LEU A 409 -1.76 -21.35 61.70
CA LEU A 409 -1.42 -22.61 62.37
C LEU A 409 0.06 -22.97 62.20
N LEU A 410 0.62 -22.81 60.99
CA LEU A 410 2.04 -23.05 60.72
C LEU A 410 2.96 -22.07 61.46
N ALA A 411 2.50 -20.85 61.70
CA ALA A 411 3.21 -19.83 62.50
C ALA A 411 3.14 -20.06 64.03
N GLY A 412 2.47 -21.13 64.49
CA GLY A 412 2.37 -21.48 65.91
C GLY A 412 1.38 -20.62 66.71
N ILE A 413 0.47 -19.90 66.04
CA ILE A 413 -0.57 -19.10 66.67
C ILE A 413 -1.74 -20.03 67.04
N HIS A 414 -2.13 -20.02 68.31
CA HIS A 414 -3.23 -20.83 68.85
C HIS A 414 -4.15 -19.98 69.74
N GLY A 415 -5.41 -20.38 69.87
CA GLY A 415 -6.40 -19.70 70.72
C GLY A 415 -7.53 -19.02 69.95
N VAL A 416 -7.95 -17.83 70.41
CA VAL A 416 -9.16 -17.14 69.93
C VAL A 416 -9.12 -16.83 68.43
N GLU A 417 -7.98 -16.36 67.89
CA GLU A 417 -7.84 -16.05 66.46
C GLU A 417 -8.09 -17.27 65.55
N ILE A 418 -7.60 -18.45 65.92
CA ILE A 418 -7.83 -19.69 65.15
C ILE A 418 -9.28 -20.15 65.29
N SER A 419 -9.89 -19.97 66.46
CA SER A 419 -11.30 -20.28 66.69
C SER A 419 -12.22 -19.38 65.85
N GLU A 420 -11.91 -18.09 65.75
CA GLU A 420 -12.64 -17.13 64.91
C GLU A 420 -12.51 -17.46 63.43
N LEU A 421 -11.30 -17.81 62.95
CA LEU A 421 -11.10 -18.25 61.57
C LEU A 421 -11.81 -19.58 61.27
N SER A 422 -11.78 -20.53 62.20
CA SER A 422 -12.51 -21.81 62.08
C SER A 422 -14.03 -21.60 62.01
N GLN A 423 -14.55 -20.69 62.84
CA GLN A 423 -15.96 -20.31 62.80
C GLN A 423 -16.31 -19.63 61.46
N SER A 424 -15.49 -18.69 60.99
CA SER A 424 -15.70 -18.02 59.71
C SER A 424 -15.65 -19.00 58.52
N ILE A 425 -14.76 -19.99 58.55
CA ILE A 425 -14.72 -21.08 57.56
C ILE A 425 -16.01 -21.91 57.59
N SER A 426 -16.54 -22.22 58.77
CA SER A 426 -17.80 -22.95 58.93
C SER A 426 -18.99 -22.16 58.36
N GLU A 427 -19.08 -20.86 58.69
CA GLU A 427 -20.12 -19.96 58.19
C GLU A 427 -20.05 -19.78 56.67
N LEU A 428 -18.85 -19.59 56.11
CA LEU A 428 -18.64 -19.49 54.66
C LEU A 428 -18.95 -20.81 53.94
N ASN A 429 -18.66 -21.96 54.54
CA ASN A 429 -19.04 -23.26 53.98
C ASN A 429 -20.56 -23.46 53.98
N ALA A 430 -21.24 -23.08 55.07
CA ALA A 430 -22.71 -23.14 55.15
C ALA A 430 -23.34 -22.26 54.06
N LEU A 431 -22.87 -21.02 53.92
CA LEU A 431 -23.35 -20.08 52.89
C LEU A 431 -23.06 -20.59 51.48
N LYS A 432 -21.88 -21.16 51.24
CA LYS A 432 -21.53 -21.76 49.95
C LYS A 432 -22.47 -22.91 49.58
N ASN A 433 -22.81 -23.78 50.53
CA ASN A 433 -23.73 -24.89 50.32
C ASN A 433 -25.16 -24.41 50.06
N GLU A 434 -25.61 -23.36 50.76
CA GLU A 434 -26.89 -22.72 50.51
C GLU A 434 -26.95 -22.13 49.09
N LEU A 435 -25.93 -21.38 48.67
CA LEU A 435 -25.84 -20.81 47.33
C LEU A 435 -25.76 -21.89 46.24
N SER A 436 -25.04 -22.98 46.48
CA SER A 436 -24.99 -24.14 45.58
C SER A 436 -26.37 -24.78 45.40
N THR A 437 -27.13 -24.90 46.49
CA THR A 437 -28.49 -25.46 46.48
C THR A 437 -29.43 -24.54 45.70
N LYS A 438 -29.43 -23.24 45.98
CA LYS A 438 -30.21 -22.24 45.23
C LYS A 438 -29.83 -22.21 43.75
N LEU A 439 -28.55 -22.30 43.43
CA LEU A 439 -28.08 -22.34 42.04
C LEU A 439 -28.61 -23.58 41.31
N ARG A 440 -28.65 -24.73 41.98
CA ARG A 440 -29.24 -25.96 41.45
C ARG A 440 -30.75 -25.80 41.22
N GLU A 441 -31.48 -25.27 42.19
CA GLU A 441 -32.93 -25.03 42.08
C GLU A 441 -33.26 -24.10 40.90
N VAL A 442 -32.51 -23.01 40.73
CA VAL A 442 -32.69 -22.10 39.59
C VAL A 442 -32.33 -22.77 38.27
N LYS A 443 -31.24 -23.55 38.21
CA LYS A 443 -30.86 -24.31 37.00
C LYS A 443 -31.91 -25.36 36.62
N ASP A 444 -32.50 -26.04 37.60
CA ASP A 444 -33.60 -26.98 37.37
C ASP A 444 -34.86 -26.25 36.89
N ALA A 445 -35.21 -25.09 37.48
CA ALA A 445 -36.34 -24.26 37.02
C ALA A 445 -36.15 -23.75 35.59
N ILE A 446 -34.94 -23.32 35.22
CA ILE A 446 -34.60 -22.95 33.83
C ILE A 446 -34.80 -24.16 32.91
N ARG A 447 -34.29 -25.33 33.29
CA ARG A 447 -34.39 -26.55 32.49
C ARG A 447 -35.84 -26.98 32.29
N ASP A 448 -36.69 -26.84 33.29
CA ASP A 448 -38.11 -27.16 33.20
C ASP A 448 -38.85 -26.15 32.33
N PHE A 449 -38.51 -24.86 32.43
CA PHE A 449 -39.01 -23.82 31.54
C PHE A 449 -38.67 -24.12 30.07
N GLU A 450 -37.43 -24.53 29.79
CA GLU A 450 -36.95 -24.87 28.44
C GLU A 450 -37.58 -26.14 27.85
N LYS A 451 -38.03 -27.07 28.70
CA LYS A 451 -38.70 -28.31 28.28
C LYS A 451 -40.19 -28.15 28.04
N ASP A 452 -40.84 -27.09 28.55
CA ASP A 452 -42.26 -26.85 28.30
C ASP A 452 -42.48 -26.62 26.79
N HIS A 453 -43.31 -27.47 26.18
CA HIS A 453 -43.62 -27.42 24.75
C HIS A 453 -44.12 -26.05 24.26
N ARG A 454 -44.74 -25.26 25.14
CA ARG A 454 -45.22 -23.91 24.82
C ARG A 454 -44.09 -22.88 24.75
N ASN A 455 -42.98 -23.13 25.43
CA ASN A 455 -41.82 -22.25 25.53
C ASN A 455 -40.70 -22.58 24.54
N ILE A 456 -40.63 -23.80 24.00
CA ILE A 456 -39.54 -24.25 23.11
C ILE A 456 -39.26 -23.24 21.99
N LYS A 457 -40.30 -22.77 21.29
CA LYS A 457 -40.13 -21.80 20.18
C LYS A 457 -39.56 -20.46 20.65
N LEU A 458 -40.02 -19.96 21.80
CA LEU A 458 -39.52 -18.73 22.39
C LEU A 458 -38.04 -18.88 22.78
N VAL A 459 -37.69 -19.97 23.46
CA VAL A 459 -36.31 -20.25 23.88
C VAL A 459 -35.38 -20.37 22.68
N THR A 460 -35.81 -21.01 21.58
CA THR A 460 -35.03 -21.05 20.34
C THR A 460 -34.78 -19.66 19.77
N VAL A 461 -35.82 -18.83 19.64
CA VAL A 461 -35.70 -17.45 19.13
C VAL A 461 -34.79 -16.60 20.03
N LEU A 462 -34.90 -16.73 21.36
CA LEU A 462 -34.05 -16.00 22.30
C LEU A 462 -32.58 -16.39 22.20
N ARG A 463 -32.28 -17.69 22.06
CA ARG A 463 -30.90 -18.18 21.89
C ARG A 463 -30.28 -17.70 20.58
N GLU A 464 -31.04 -17.74 19.49
CA GLU A 464 -30.59 -17.24 18.19
C GLU A 464 -30.40 -15.72 18.22
N LYS A 465 -31.32 -15.00 18.88
CA LYS A 465 -31.20 -13.55 19.11
C LYS A 465 -29.95 -13.19 19.91
N GLU A 466 -29.71 -13.80 21.07
CA GLU A 466 -28.49 -13.57 21.87
C GLU A 466 -27.22 -13.88 21.06
N PHE A 467 -27.23 -14.96 20.28
CA PHE A 467 -26.09 -15.36 19.45
C PHE A 467 -25.78 -14.31 18.36
N VAL A 468 -26.82 -13.77 17.71
CA VAL A 468 -26.67 -12.72 16.70
C VAL A 468 -26.23 -11.41 17.34
N GLU A 469 -26.86 -10.96 18.43
CA GLU A 469 -26.50 -9.73 19.15
C GLU A 469 -25.03 -9.75 19.61
N ALA A 470 -24.55 -10.89 20.12
CA ALA A 470 -23.16 -11.05 20.53
C ALA A 470 -22.17 -10.88 19.37
N ARG A 471 -22.55 -11.26 18.14
CA ARG A 471 -21.68 -11.22 16.95
C ARG A 471 -21.83 -9.92 16.13
N LEU A 472 -22.97 -9.24 16.24
CA LEU A 472 -23.29 -8.05 15.47
C LEU A 472 -22.25 -6.93 15.69
N SER A 473 -21.84 -6.73 16.94
CA SER A 473 -20.83 -5.73 17.32
C SER A 473 -19.47 -6.00 16.67
N THR A 474 -19.04 -7.26 16.62
CA THR A 474 -17.79 -7.67 15.96
C THR A 474 -17.88 -7.47 14.46
N LEU A 475 -19.00 -7.84 13.83
CA LEU A 475 -19.21 -7.65 12.39
C LEU A 475 -19.23 -6.17 12.01
N TYR A 476 -19.90 -5.32 12.79
CA TYR A 476 -19.89 -3.87 12.62
C TYR A 476 -18.48 -3.29 12.67
N ASN A 477 -17.67 -3.70 13.67
CA ASN A 477 -16.29 -3.25 13.79
C ASN A 477 -15.45 -3.69 12.57
N ASN A 478 -15.62 -4.93 12.12
CA ASN A 478 -14.94 -5.43 10.92
C ASN A 478 -15.33 -4.63 9.66
N LEU A 479 -16.61 -4.27 9.49
CA LEU A 479 -17.08 -3.43 8.39
C LEU A 479 -16.49 -2.02 8.45
N ARG A 480 -16.41 -1.43 9.64
CA ARG A 480 -15.76 -0.13 9.86
C ARG A 480 -14.29 -0.18 9.47
N ASP A 481 -13.56 -1.21 9.88
CA ASP A 481 -12.15 -1.40 9.55
C ASP A 481 -11.92 -1.60 8.05
N LEU A 482 -12.77 -2.38 7.39
CA LEU A 482 -12.75 -2.55 5.93
C LEU A 482 -12.97 -1.21 5.22
N LYS A 483 -13.93 -0.40 5.68
CA LYS A 483 -14.21 0.93 5.12
C LYS A 483 -13.00 1.87 5.24
N VAL A 484 -12.32 1.86 6.39
CA VAL A 484 -11.07 2.62 6.59
C VAL A 484 -9.98 2.14 5.63
N LYS A 485 -9.80 0.82 5.47
CA LYS A 485 -8.83 0.26 4.51
C LYS A 485 -9.12 0.66 3.07
N ILE A 486 -10.39 0.63 2.64
CA ILE A 486 -10.82 1.07 1.30
C ILE A 486 -10.45 2.55 1.10
N ASN A 487 -10.79 3.42 2.05
CA ASN A 487 -10.51 4.85 1.91
C ASN A 487 -9.02 5.14 1.82
N ARG A 488 -8.20 4.48 2.64
CA ARG A 488 -6.74 4.61 2.58
C ARG A 488 -6.18 4.20 1.21
N VAL A 489 -6.63 3.07 0.67
CA VAL A 489 -6.21 2.61 -0.67
C VAL A 489 -6.66 3.60 -1.75
N LYS A 490 -7.86 4.18 -1.63
CA LYS A 490 -8.36 5.21 -2.57
C LYS A 490 -7.51 6.48 -2.55
N GLU A 491 -7.07 6.92 -1.39
CA GLU A 491 -6.16 8.08 -1.26
C GLU A 491 -4.81 7.79 -1.90
N GLU A 492 -4.23 6.60 -1.66
CA GLU A 492 -2.99 6.18 -2.31
C GLU A 492 -3.15 6.09 -3.84
N LEU A 493 -4.27 5.57 -4.35
CA LEU A 493 -4.56 5.54 -5.78
C LEU A 493 -4.60 6.94 -6.40
N LYS A 494 -5.29 7.89 -5.75
CA LYS A 494 -5.34 9.29 -6.19
C LYS A 494 -3.95 9.92 -6.27
N SER A 495 -3.08 9.62 -5.31
CA SER A 495 -1.72 10.17 -5.29
C SER A 495 -0.86 9.69 -6.47
N LEU A 496 -1.26 8.59 -7.13
CA LEU A 496 -0.55 7.99 -8.26
C LEU A 496 -1.16 8.35 -9.63
N GLU A 497 -2.30 9.05 -9.67
CA GLU A 497 -3.02 9.35 -10.92
C GLU A 497 -2.19 10.23 -11.86
N ILE A 498 -1.43 11.19 -11.33
CA ILE A 498 -0.61 12.12 -12.11
C ILE A 498 0.52 11.36 -12.83
N GLU A 499 1.21 10.47 -12.13
CA GLU A 499 2.27 9.63 -12.69
C GLU A 499 1.71 8.65 -13.73
N LEU A 500 0.50 8.13 -13.51
CA LEU A 500 -0.18 7.25 -14.44
C LEU A 500 -0.55 7.96 -15.75
N GLU A 501 -1.04 9.20 -15.66
CA GLU A 501 -1.38 10.02 -16.81
C GLU A 501 -0.15 10.35 -17.65
N LYS A 502 0.98 10.68 -16.99
CA LYS A 502 2.28 10.85 -17.66
C LYS A 502 2.74 9.57 -18.35
N TYR A 503 2.64 8.42 -17.68
CA TYR A 503 2.99 7.12 -18.26
C TYR A 503 2.19 6.83 -19.54
N ASN A 504 0.87 7.08 -19.52
CA ASN A 504 0.01 6.85 -20.68
C ASN A 504 0.35 7.79 -21.84
N SER A 505 0.55 9.09 -21.56
CA SER A 505 0.96 10.08 -22.57
C SER A 505 2.27 9.71 -23.26
N ILE A 506 3.27 9.26 -22.50
CA ILE A 506 4.56 8.79 -23.05
C ILE A 506 4.35 7.55 -23.92
N CYS A 507 3.52 6.60 -23.50
CA CYS A 507 3.22 5.41 -24.31
C CYS A 507 2.56 5.77 -25.65
N GLU A 508 1.65 6.74 -25.66
CA GLU A 508 1.02 7.25 -26.88
C GLU A 508 2.06 7.91 -27.80
N ARG A 509 2.93 8.77 -27.26
CA ARG A 509 3.99 9.44 -28.05
C ARG A 509 4.98 8.44 -28.64
N ILE A 510 5.39 7.43 -27.88
CA ILE A 510 6.23 6.33 -28.36
C ILE A 510 5.58 5.65 -29.56
N SER A 511 4.29 5.31 -29.48
CA SER A 511 3.58 4.64 -30.58
C SER A 511 3.52 5.49 -31.85
N VAL A 512 3.34 6.82 -31.71
CA VAL A 512 3.40 7.75 -32.84
C VAL A 512 4.80 7.77 -33.46
N LEU A 513 5.86 7.88 -32.65
CA LEU A 513 7.24 7.92 -33.13
C LEU A 513 7.68 6.62 -33.80
N GLU A 514 7.27 5.46 -33.28
CA GLU A 514 7.53 4.16 -33.90
C GLU A 514 6.90 4.08 -35.29
N ASN A 515 5.65 4.55 -35.45
CA ASN A 515 4.99 4.63 -36.74
C ASN A 515 5.69 5.61 -37.70
N GLU A 516 6.15 6.76 -37.19
CA GLU A 516 6.89 7.76 -37.98
C GLU A 516 8.31 7.33 -38.37
N LEU A 517 8.88 6.31 -37.72
CA LEU A 517 10.19 5.72 -38.05
C LEU A 517 10.08 4.53 -38.99
N GLN A 518 8.92 3.87 -39.03
CA GLN A 518 8.60 2.77 -39.96
C GLN A 518 8.16 3.25 -41.35
N ASN A 519 7.56 4.45 -41.42
CA ASN A 519 7.12 5.10 -42.66
C ASN A 519 8.07 6.25 -43.03
#